data_AF-A0A382YH25-F1
#
_entry.id   AF-A0A382YH25-F1
#
_cell.length_a   1.000
_cell.length_b   1.000
_cell.length_c   1.000
_cell.angle_alpha   90.00
_cell.angle_beta   90.00
_cell.angle_gamma   90.00
#
_symmetry.space_group_name_H-M   'P 1'
#
loop_
_entity.id
_entity.type
_entity.pdbx_description
1 polymer ?
#
loop_
_entity_poly.entity_id
_entity_poly.type
_entity_poly.pdbx_seq_one_letter_code
_entity_poly.pdbx_strand_id
1 'polypeptide(L)'
;MIILIATLSRVGFTENESIIIMENLNPLNRETVDKIIIKDTVNQTTITKGDLEWKVGNYPVVFDGFEEMWEVVSKFDTARLISSNESNHPLMGVSDSNSTSVEFYNNNTLVETFLIGDKVYAAMPNEQNVYTPWTSMSRMCYIRKPNTNEVYGVFCQYPDRFNPKPEMWAEPTILKIPVDEIESIIYRYPEKEFQIKILPNNQWI
;
A
#
# COMPACT_ATOMS: atom_id res chain seq x y z
N MET A 1 -67.04 5.21 18.83
CA MET A 1 -65.63 4.87 19.12
C MET A 1 -65.12 4.05 17.96
N ILE A 2 -64.37 4.65 17.04
CA ILE A 2 -63.91 4.03 15.78
C ILE A 2 -62.47 3.57 16.00
N ILE A 3 -62.22 2.27 15.85
CA ILE A 3 -60.88 1.68 15.93
C ILE A 3 -60.27 1.78 14.53
N LEU A 4 -59.26 2.65 14.36
CA LEU A 4 -58.42 2.69 13.17
C LEU A 4 -57.31 1.64 13.33
N ILE A 5 -57.37 0.56 12.57
CA ILE A 5 -56.28 -0.41 12.47
C ILE A 5 -55.34 0.10 11.38
N ALA A 6 -54.22 0.70 11.77
CA ALA A 6 -53.14 1.02 10.86
C ALA A 6 -52.34 -0.26 10.56
N THR A 7 -52.72 -0.99 9.52
CA THR A 7 -51.84 -1.98 8.91
C THR A 7 -50.80 -1.23 8.07
N LEU A 8 -49.66 -0.88 8.67
CA LEU A 8 -48.48 -0.51 7.90
C LEU A 8 -47.97 -1.79 7.22
N SER A 9 -48.29 -1.91 5.95
CA SER A 9 -47.77 -2.91 5.03
C SER A 9 -46.25 -2.74 4.97
N ARG A 10 -45.50 -3.77 5.41
CA ARG A 10 -44.09 -3.92 5.06
C ARG A 10 -44.00 -4.09 3.54
N VAL A 11 -43.83 -2.98 2.83
CA VAL A 11 -43.35 -3.00 1.46
C VAL A 11 -41.90 -3.47 1.54
N GLY A 12 -41.67 -4.74 1.19
CA GLY A 12 -40.34 -5.27 0.99
C GLY A 12 -39.74 -4.56 -0.22
N PHE A 13 -38.77 -3.68 0.03
CA PHE A 13 -37.88 -3.19 -1.00
C PHE A 13 -36.93 -4.35 -1.35
N THR A 14 -37.25 -5.09 -2.40
CA THR A 14 -36.22 -5.80 -3.16
C THR A 14 -35.65 -4.78 -4.14
N GLU A 15 -34.80 -3.88 -3.65
CA GLU A 15 -33.95 -3.13 -4.56
C GLU A 15 -32.95 -4.13 -5.14
N ASN A 16 -32.99 -4.26 -6.46
CA ASN A 16 -31.94 -4.90 -7.21
C ASN A 16 -30.76 -3.90 -7.14
N GLU A 17 -30.06 -3.85 -6.00
CA GLU A 17 -28.92 -2.96 -5.79
C GLU A 17 -27.87 -3.30 -6.86
N SER A 18 -27.81 -2.46 -7.89
CA SER A 18 -26.74 -2.53 -8.88
C SER A 18 -25.44 -2.26 -8.15
N ILE A 19 -24.59 -3.28 -8.02
CA ILE A 19 -23.25 -3.12 -7.45
C ILE A 19 -22.48 -2.18 -8.38
N ILE A 20 -22.20 -0.97 -7.89
CA ILE A 20 -21.36 0.00 -8.58
C ILE A 20 -19.91 -0.41 -8.34
N ILE A 21 -19.20 -0.76 -9.39
CA ILE A 21 -17.78 -1.12 -9.36
C ILE A 21 -16.92 0.04 -9.85
N MET A 22 -15.62 -0.01 -9.55
CA MET A 22 -14.68 1.00 -10.03
C MET A 22 -14.48 0.88 -11.55
N GLU A 23 -14.90 1.89 -12.30
CA GLU A 23 -14.77 1.92 -13.76
C GLU A 23 -13.47 2.60 -14.22
N ASN A 24 -13.11 2.36 -15.49
CA ASN A 24 -11.99 2.99 -16.19
C ASN A 24 -10.66 2.84 -15.43
N LEU A 25 -10.36 1.63 -14.96
CA LEU A 25 -9.05 1.29 -14.41
C LEU A 25 -8.11 0.89 -15.53
N ASN A 26 -6.93 1.49 -15.58
CA ASN A 26 -5.86 0.92 -16.38
C ASN A 26 -5.49 -0.46 -15.80
N PRO A 27 -5.20 -1.47 -16.64
CA PRO A 27 -4.83 -2.79 -16.15
C PRO A 27 -3.56 -2.71 -15.29
N LEU A 28 -3.69 -3.00 -14.00
CA LEU A 28 -2.57 -3.09 -13.07
C LEU A 28 -2.20 -4.55 -12.88
N ASN A 29 -0.99 -4.91 -13.30
CA ASN A 29 -0.42 -6.22 -13.00
C ASN A 29 1.08 -6.10 -12.77
N ARG A 30 1.60 -7.05 -11.99
CA ARG A 30 3.02 -7.14 -11.61
C ARG A 30 3.97 -7.30 -12.80
N GLU A 31 3.47 -7.82 -13.92
CA GLU A 31 4.31 -8.03 -15.09
C GLU A 31 4.58 -6.74 -15.84
N THR A 32 3.59 -5.85 -15.93
CA THR A 32 3.68 -4.58 -16.66
C THR A 32 4.15 -3.42 -15.80
N VAL A 33 3.87 -3.43 -14.49
CA VAL A 33 4.38 -2.40 -13.58
C VAL A 33 5.86 -2.65 -13.31
N ASP A 34 6.68 -1.60 -13.40
CA ASP A 34 8.12 -1.65 -13.14
C ASP A 34 8.55 -0.81 -11.94
N LYS A 35 7.68 0.08 -11.46
CA LYS A 35 7.95 0.94 -10.32
C LYS A 35 6.67 1.30 -9.56
N ILE A 36 6.74 1.28 -8.25
CA ILE A 36 5.67 1.66 -7.34
C ILE A 36 6.22 2.71 -6.38
N ILE A 37 5.52 3.84 -6.26
CA ILE A 37 5.83 4.86 -5.25
C ILE A 37 4.70 4.85 -4.24
N ILE A 38 5.04 4.63 -2.97
CA ILE A 38 4.09 4.62 -1.86
C ILE A 38 4.50 5.74 -0.91
N LYS A 39 3.62 6.69 -0.65
CA LYS A 39 3.91 7.88 0.15
C LYS A 39 2.76 8.25 1.06
N ASP A 40 3.09 8.78 2.22
CA ASP A 40 2.16 9.55 3.04
C ASP A 40 2.75 10.94 3.33
N THR A 41 2.22 11.63 4.33
CA THR A 41 2.68 12.98 4.70
C THR A 41 4.08 13.01 5.31
N VAL A 42 4.65 11.86 5.69
CA VAL A 42 5.92 11.77 6.42
C VAL A 42 6.95 10.90 5.69
N ASN A 43 6.52 9.78 5.13
CA ASN A 43 7.39 8.75 4.57
C ASN A 43 7.12 8.56 3.08
N GLN A 44 8.14 8.09 2.37
CA GLN A 44 8.05 7.64 1.00
C GLN A 44 8.94 6.43 0.81
N THR A 45 8.43 5.44 0.08
CA THR A 45 9.21 4.30 -0.42
C THR A 45 9.02 4.19 -1.92
N THR A 46 10.07 3.71 -2.59
CA THR A 46 10.06 3.45 -4.02
C THR A 46 10.50 2.01 -4.21
N ILE A 47 9.60 1.21 -4.77
CA ILE A 47 9.82 -0.18 -5.10
C ILE A 47 10.04 -0.26 -6.61
N THR A 48 11.11 -0.91 -7.04
CA THR A 48 11.49 -1.01 -8.45
C THR A 48 11.69 -2.46 -8.86
N LYS A 49 11.30 -2.80 -10.09
CA LYS A 49 11.54 -4.11 -10.69
C LYS A 49 13.00 -4.15 -11.15
N GLY A 50 13.82 -5.02 -10.55
CA GLY A 50 15.15 -5.35 -11.04
C GLY A 50 15.12 -6.51 -12.02
N ASP A 51 16.30 -6.93 -12.50
CA ASP A 51 16.43 -8.00 -13.49
C ASP A 51 15.91 -9.37 -12.99
N LEU A 52 16.06 -9.63 -11.69
CA LEU A 52 15.71 -10.91 -11.05
C LEU A 52 14.61 -10.78 -9.99
N GLU A 53 14.51 -9.64 -9.33
CA GLU A 53 13.64 -9.44 -8.17
C GLU A 53 13.23 -7.97 -8.02
N TRP A 54 12.16 -7.74 -7.26
CA TRP A 54 11.75 -6.41 -6.85
C TRP A 54 12.65 -5.90 -5.72
N LYS A 55 12.97 -4.61 -5.73
CA LYS A 55 13.90 -3.97 -4.79
C LYS A 55 13.36 -2.69 -4.20
N VAL A 56 13.75 -2.43 -2.96
CA VAL A 56 13.66 -1.14 -2.28
C VAL A 56 15.07 -0.67 -1.92
N GLY A 57 15.52 0.41 -2.55
CA GLY A 57 16.94 0.78 -2.51
C GLY A 57 17.82 -0.38 -3.02
N ASN A 58 18.78 -0.81 -2.20
CA ASN A 58 19.69 -1.92 -2.55
C ASN A 58 19.21 -3.30 -2.09
N TYR A 59 18.02 -3.37 -1.46
CA TYR A 59 17.55 -4.60 -0.82
C TYR A 59 16.40 -5.22 -1.61
N PRO A 60 16.36 -6.56 -1.73
CA PRO A 60 15.17 -7.29 -2.16
C PRO A 60 13.95 -6.92 -1.31
N VAL A 61 12.79 -6.97 -1.95
CA VAL A 61 11.52 -6.81 -1.25
C VAL A 61 11.16 -8.10 -0.52
N VAL A 62 10.67 -7.98 0.72
CA VAL A 62 10.08 -9.09 1.49
C VAL A 62 8.93 -9.71 0.71
N PHE A 63 9.08 -11.00 0.38
CA PHE A 63 8.20 -11.66 -0.59
C PHE A 63 6.73 -11.67 -0.16
N ASP A 64 6.43 -12.18 1.03
CA ASP A 64 5.05 -12.40 1.48
C ASP A 64 4.24 -11.09 1.54
N GLY A 65 4.81 -10.03 2.10
CA GLY A 65 4.14 -8.72 2.18
C GLY A 65 3.86 -8.11 0.80
N PHE A 66 4.74 -8.37 -0.17
CA PHE A 66 4.58 -7.90 -1.54
C PHE A 66 3.53 -8.69 -2.32
N GLU A 67 3.48 -10.01 -2.15
CA GLU A 67 2.41 -10.82 -2.74
C GLU A 67 1.04 -10.43 -2.17
N GLU A 68 0.93 -10.21 -0.86
CA GLU A 68 -0.31 -9.77 -0.23
C GLU A 68 -0.77 -8.40 -0.75
N MET A 69 0.15 -7.45 -0.96
CA MET A 69 -0.18 -6.16 -1.58
C MET A 69 -0.76 -6.38 -2.98
N TRP A 70 -0.10 -7.20 -3.82
CA TRP A 70 -0.60 -7.51 -5.16
C TRP A 70 -1.94 -8.25 -5.16
N GLU A 71 -2.18 -9.12 -4.18
CA GLU A 71 -3.47 -9.77 -4.00
C GLU A 71 -4.58 -8.74 -3.74
N VAL A 72 -4.31 -7.71 -2.94
CA VAL A 72 -5.26 -6.61 -2.72
C VAL A 72 -5.46 -5.78 -3.99
N VAL A 73 -4.38 -5.43 -4.70
CA VAL A 73 -4.46 -4.69 -5.99
C VAL A 73 -5.27 -5.46 -7.03
N SER A 74 -5.15 -6.79 -7.08
CA SER A 74 -5.91 -7.64 -8.02
C SER A 74 -7.42 -7.57 -7.84
N LYS A 75 -7.91 -7.00 -6.73
CA LYS A 75 -9.34 -6.84 -6.42
C LYS A 75 -9.85 -5.43 -6.74
N PHE A 76 -9.02 -4.53 -7.26
CA PHE A 76 -9.42 -3.13 -7.51
C PHE A 76 -10.51 -3.01 -8.59
N ASP A 77 -10.46 -3.87 -9.60
CA ASP A 77 -11.47 -3.95 -10.68
C ASP A 77 -12.84 -4.47 -10.21
N THR A 78 -12.87 -5.14 -9.06
CA THR A 78 -14.08 -5.65 -8.41
C THR A 78 -14.43 -4.87 -7.13
N ALA A 79 -13.72 -3.76 -6.88
CA ALA A 79 -13.97 -2.90 -5.74
C ALA A 79 -15.36 -2.26 -5.82
N ARG A 80 -16.10 -2.29 -4.72
CA ARG A 80 -17.49 -1.81 -4.66
C ARG A 80 -17.55 -0.41 -4.10
N LEU A 81 -18.40 0.44 -4.65
CA LEU A 81 -18.64 1.78 -4.11
C LEU A 81 -19.18 1.68 -2.67
N ILE A 82 -18.54 2.39 -1.74
CA ILE A 82 -18.90 2.45 -0.31
C ILE A 82 -19.49 3.80 0.05
N SER A 83 -18.91 4.88 -0.49
CA SER A 83 -19.34 6.24 -0.16
C SER A 83 -18.92 7.19 -1.26
N SER A 84 -19.80 8.15 -1.60
CA SER A 84 -19.47 9.34 -2.39
C SER A 84 -19.52 10.62 -1.54
N ASN A 85 -19.77 10.50 -0.24
CA ASN A 85 -19.77 11.63 0.69
C ASN A 85 -18.35 11.96 1.17
N GLU A 86 -17.86 13.14 0.79
CA GLU A 86 -16.53 13.65 1.12
C GLU A 86 -16.28 13.75 2.63
N SER A 87 -17.33 14.01 3.44
CA SER A 87 -17.19 14.08 4.91
C SER A 87 -16.71 12.76 5.54
N ASN A 88 -16.85 11.64 4.82
CA ASN A 88 -16.41 10.34 5.29
C ASN A 88 -14.94 10.04 4.95
N HIS A 89 -14.30 10.82 4.06
CA HIS A 89 -12.93 10.53 3.59
C HIS A 89 -11.91 10.45 4.73
N PRO A 90 -11.92 11.32 5.76
CA PRO A 90 -11.03 11.17 6.92
C PRO A 90 -11.24 9.85 7.67
N LEU A 91 -12.49 9.45 7.93
CA LEU A 91 -12.83 8.20 8.62
C LEU A 91 -12.37 6.96 7.86
N MET A 92 -12.46 7.02 6.53
CA MET A 92 -11.99 5.96 5.63
C MET A 92 -10.50 6.07 5.31
N GLY A 93 -9.77 7.07 5.82
CA GLY A 93 -8.34 7.23 5.57
C GLY A 93 -7.99 7.46 4.11
N VAL A 94 -8.88 8.09 3.35
CA VAL A 94 -8.67 8.36 1.91
C VAL A 94 -8.60 9.86 1.61
N SER A 95 -8.56 10.71 2.65
CA SER A 95 -8.33 12.15 2.46
C SER A 95 -6.88 12.42 2.05
N ASP A 96 -6.62 13.58 1.46
CA ASP A 96 -5.26 13.97 1.06
C ASP A 96 -4.31 14.07 2.26
N SER A 97 -4.84 14.31 3.46
CA SER A 97 -4.08 14.49 4.69
C SER A 97 -3.83 13.23 5.52
N ASN A 98 -4.59 12.15 5.32
CA ASN A 98 -4.44 10.91 6.10
C ASN A 98 -4.50 9.62 5.28
N SER A 99 -4.39 9.71 3.96
CA SER A 99 -4.22 8.54 3.11
C SER A 99 -2.77 8.12 2.93
N THR A 100 -2.61 6.90 2.45
CA THR A 100 -1.40 6.50 1.73
C THR A 100 -1.66 6.69 0.24
N SER A 101 -0.86 7.52 -0.43
CA SER A 101 -0.87 7.63 -1.88
C SER A 101 0.00 6.55 -2.50
N VAL A 102 -0.54 5.82 -3.48
CA VAL A 102 0.14 4.75 -4.20
C VAL A 102 0.09 5.05 -5.68
N GLU A 103 1.27 5.12 -6.30
CA GLU A 103 1.45 5.40 -7.72
C GLU A 103 2.10 4.20 -8.40
N PHE A 104 1.52 3.74 -9.51
CA PHE A 104 2.03 2.64 -10.32
C PHE A 104 2.62 3.20 -11.62
N TYR A 105 3.81 2.74 -11.99
CA TYR A 105 4.52 3.17 -13.19
C TYR A 105 4.87 2.00 -14.10
N ASN A 106 4.98 2.30 -15.38
CA ASN A 106 5.54 1.43 -16.41
C ASN A 106 6.39 2.27 -17.37
N ASN A 107 7.68 1.94 -17.53
CA ASN A 107 8.64 2.67 -18.36
C ASN A 107 8.63 4.18 -18.08
N ASN A 108 8.70 4.55 -16.80
CA ASN A 108 8.60 5.92 -16.29
C ASN A 108 7.29 6.67 -16.59
N THR A 109 6.29 6.02 -17.17
CA THR A 109 4.95 6.58 -17.37
C THR A 109 4.09 6.23 -16.17
N LEU A 110 3.41 7.23 -15.58
CA LEU A 110 2.42 7.00 -14.54
C LEU A 110 1.21 6.28 -15.15
N VAL A 111 0.86 5.12 -14.59
CA VAL A 111 -0.27 4.28 -15.02
C VAL A 111 -1.52 4.64 -14.20
N GLU A 112 -1.42 4.60 -12.87
CA GLU A 112 -2.52 4.93 -11.96
C GLU A 112 -2.01 5.53 -10.66
N THR A 113 -2.88 6.28 -10.00
CA THR A 113 -2.68 6.77 -8.64
C THR A 113 -3.92 6.51 -7.80
N PHE A 114 -3.72 6.05 -6.57
CA PHE A 114 -4.79 5.86 -5.59
C PHE A 114 -4.44 6.50 -4.26
N LEU A 115 -5.48 6.89 -3.52
CA LEU A 115 -5.42 7.22 -2.11
C LEU A 115 -6.06 6.07 -1.35
N ILE A 116 -5.26 5.41 -0.51
CA ILE A 116 -5.61 4.17 0.15
C ILE A 116 -5.71 4.38 1.67
N GLY A 117 -6.82 3.91 2.23
CA GLY A 117 -7.03 3.77 3.66
C GLY A 117 -6.93 2.32 4.10
N ASP A 118 -5.74 1.91 4.53
CA ASP A 118 -5.41 0.56 5.00
C ASP A 118 -4.76 0.53 6.40
N LYS A 119 -4.52 1.70 6.99
CA LYS A 119 -3.85 1.84 8.28
C LYS A 119 -4.78 1.52 9.44
N VAL A 120 -4.25 0.90 10.49
CA VAL A 120 -4.95 0.81 11.79
C VAL A 120 -5.16 2.18 12.40
N TYR A 121 -4.21 3.11 12.18
CA TYR A 121 -4.26 4.47 12.67
C TYR A 121 -3.78 5.45 11.59
N ALA A 122 -4.64 6.38 11.19
CA ALA A 122 -4.40 7.34 10.11
C ALA A 122 -4.52 8.78 10.63
N ALA A 123 -3.50 9.23 11.37
CA ALA A 123 -3.48 10.58 11.94
C ALA A 123 -3.59 11.67 10.87
N MET A 124 -4.36 12.71 11.18
CA MET A 124 -4.36 13.96 10.40
C MET A 124 -3.48 15.01 11.10
N PRO A 125 -2.67 15.76 10.35
CA PRO A 125 -1.93 16.89 10.92
C PRO A 125 -2.90 17.89 11.57
N ASN A 126 -2.57 18.35 12.77
CA ASN A 126 -3.31 19.38 13.51
C ASN A 126 -4.72 18.97 14.00
N GLU A 127 -5.06 17.69 14.01
CA GLU A 127 -6.29 17.18 14.62
C GLU A 127 -6.01 16.24 15.80
N GLN A 128 -6.94 16.22 16.76
CA GLN A 128 -6.90 15.28 17.89
C GLN A 128 -7.79 14.05 17.67
N ASN A 129 -8.55 14.03 16.58
CA ASN A 129 -9.45 12.93 16.25
C ASN A 129 -8.65 11.65 15.94
N VAL A 130 -9.17 10.53 16.42
CA VAL A 130 -8.58 9.21 16.16
C VAL A 130 -9.28 8.60 14.95
N TYR A 131 -8.55 8.43 13.85
CA TYR A 131 -9.03 7.78 12.64
C TYR A 131 -8.46 6.37 12.56
N THR A 132 -9.35 5.37 12.44
CA THR A 132 -8.99 3.94 12.35
C THR A 132 -9.62 3.30 11.11
N PRO A 133 -9.16 3.63 9.89
CA PRO A 133 -9.78 3.17 8.65
C PRO A 133 -9.88 1.65 8.56
N TRP A 134 -8.78 0.97 8.84
CA TRP A 134 -8.76 -0.49 8.87
C TRP A 134 -9.03 -0.98 10.29
N THR A 135 -9.97 -1.93 10.43
CA THR A 135 -10.26 -2.61 11.70
C THR A 135 -10.33 -4.12 11.49
N SER A 136 -10.10 -4.90 12.53
CA SER A 136 -10.26 -6.37 12.48
C SER A 136 -11.71 -6.82 12.21
N MET A 137 -12.68 -5.93 12.42
CA MET A 137 -14.11 -6.15 12.13
C MET A 137 -14.44 -5.89 10.67
N SER A 138 -13.92 -4.79 10.08
CA SER A 138 -14.17 -4.47 8.67
C SER A 138 -13.29 -5.30 7.74
N ARG A 139 -11.99 -5.42 8.05
CA ARG A 139 -10.97 -6.02 7.16
C ARG A 139 -11.09 -5.48 5.73
N MET A 140 -11.27 -4.18 5.63
CA MET A 140 -11.46 -3.48 4.35
C MET A 140 -10.34 -2.48 4.14
N CYS A 141 -9.86 -2.41 2.91
CA CYS A 141 -9.06 -1.31 2.41
C CYS A 141 -9.96 -0.41 1.57
N TYR A 142 -9.93 0.89 1.86
CA TYR A 142 -10.67 1.90 1.12
C TYR A 142 -9.77 2.51 0.04
N ILE A 143 -10.32 2.73 -1.14
CA ILE A 143 -9.59 3.18 -2.32
C ILE A 143 -10.35 4.36 -2.93
N ARG A 144 -9.65 5.47 -3.13
CA ARG A 144 -10.19 6.66 -3.81
C ARG A 144 -9.24 7.07 -4.93
N LYS A 145 -9.77 7.41 -6.10
CA LYS A 145 -8.96 8.05 -7.16
C LYS A 145 -8.75 9.52 -6.80
N PRO A 146 -7.58 10.13 -7.11
CA PRO A 146 -7.38 11.56 -6.93
C PRO A 146 -8.47 12.38 -7.62
N ASN A 147 -8.88 13.49 -7.01
CA ASN A 147 -9.90 14.41 -7.53
C ASN A 147 -11.30 13.78 -7.76
N THR A 148 -11.58 12.66 -7.11
CA THR A 148 -12.91 12.02 -7.10
C THR A 148 -13.45 11.91 -5.69
N ASN A 149 -14.77 11.78 -5.56
CA ASN A 149 -15.43 11.63 -4.27
C ASN A 149 -15.81 10.18 -3.97
N GLU A 150 -15.85 9.34 -5.00
CA GLU A 150 -16.16 7.93 -4.95
C GLU A 150 -15.05 7.15 -4.23
N VAL A 151 -15.44 6.53 -3.13
CA VAL A 151 -14.59 5.66 -2.33
C VAL A 151 -15.09 4.24 -2.47
N TYR A 152 -14.19 3.37 -2.88
CA TYR A 152 -14.45 1.96 -3.11
C TYR A 152 -13.80 1.12 -2.03
N GLY A 153 -14.36 -0.07 -1.78
CA GLY A 153 -13.90 -0.98 -0.76
C GLY A 153 -13.53 -2.34 -1.34
N VAL A 154 -12.41 -2.88 -0.86
CA VAL A 154 -11.96 -4.25 -1.13
C VAL A 154 -11.63 -4.97 0.17
N PHE A 155 -11.78 -6.29 0.16
CA PHE A 155 -11.32 -7.12 1.28
C PHE A 155 -9.80 -7.04 1.41
N CYS A 156 -9.34 -6.81 2.64
CA CYS A 156 -7.96 -6.54 2.98
C CYS A 156 -7.67 -7.20 4.34
N GLN A 157 -7.06 -8.39 4.31
CA GLN A 157 -6.96 -9.24 5.49
C GLN A 157 -6.09 -8.64 6.60
N TYR A 158 -5.07 -7.89 6.22
CA TYR A 158 -4.12 -7.26 7.13
C TYR A 158 -4.04 -5.76 6.85
N PRO A 159 -3.75 -4.94 7.88
CA PRO A 159 -3.49 -3.53 7.67
C PRO A 159 -2.11 -3.30 7.05
N ASP A 160 -1.84 -2.05 6.69
CA ASP A 160 -0.52 -1.56 6.28
C ASP A 160 0.09 -2.36 5.11
N ARG A 161 -0.75 -2.82 4.17
CA ARG A 161 -0.29 -3.49 2.93
C ARG A 161 0.33 -2.48 1.96
N PHE A 162 0.04 -1.20 2.14
CA PHE A 162 0.63 -0.10 1.36
C PHE A 162 1.48 0.79 2.28
N ASN A 163 2.40 0.19 3.05
CA ASN A 163 3.20 0.95 4.01
C ASN A 163 4.19 1.90 3.30
N PRO A 164 4.26 3.20 3.64
CA PRO A 164 5.18 4.12 2.97
C PRO A 164 6.63 4.05 3.47
N LYS A 165 6.92 3.22 4.49
CA LYS A 165 8.26 3.09 5.08
C LYS A 165 9.12 2.08 4.32
N PRO A 166 10.32 2.45 3.83
CA PRO A 166 11.21 1.53 3.11
C PRO A 166 11.57 0.25 3.88
N GLU A 167 11.76 0.34 5.20
CA GLU A 167 12.13 -0.78 6.06
C GLU A 167 11.03 -1.84 6.22
N MET A 168 9.78 -1.50 5.90
CA MET A 168 8.67 -2.46 5.90
C MET A 168 8.67 -3.33 4.63
N TRP A 169 9.40 -2.92 3.60
CA TRP A 169 9.54 -3.64 2.34
C TRP A 169 10.87 -4.34 2.21
N ALA A 170 11.94 -3.85 2.84
CA ALA A 170 13.27 -4.45 2.70
C ALA A 170 13.34 -5.79 3.45
N GLU A 171 13.84 -6.84 2.79
CA GLU A 171 14.05 -8.15 3.40
C GLU A 171 14.97 -8.03 4.64
N PRO A 172 14.47 -8.31 5.86
CA PRO A 172 15.22 -8.04 7.09
C PRO A 172 16.32 -9.08 7.36
N THR A 173 16.25 -10.26 6.72
CA THR A 173 17.23 -11.33 6.91
C THR A 173 18.56 -11.09 6.21
N ILE A 174 18.61 -10.13 5.28
CA ILE A 174 19.86 -9.73 4.63
C ILE A 174 20.61 -8.82 5.60
N LEU A 175 21.78 -9.27 6.05
CA LEU A 175 22.70 -8.50 6.86
C LEU A 175 22.92 -7.12 6.22
N LYS A 176 22.36 -6.07 6.84
CA LYS A 176 22.76 -4.69 6.60
C LYS A 176 24.13 -4.53 7.24
N ILE A 177 25.20 -4.77 6.49
CA ILE A 177 26.55 -4.42 6.93
C ILE A 177 26.80 -2.99 6.43
N PRO A 178 26.80 -1.99 7.32
CA PRO A 178 27.17 -0.62 6.93
C PRO A 178 28.57 -0.64 6.32
N VAL A 179 28.76 0.10 5.22
CA VAL A 179 30.04 0.08 4.48
C VAL A 179 31.20 0.54 5.36
N ASP A 180 30.93 1.45 6.29
CA ASP A 180 31.85 1.97 7.30
C ASP A 180 32.20 0.94 8.40
N GLU A 181 31.40 -0.11 8.57
CA GLU A 181 31.70 -1.23 9.47
C GLU A 181 32.48 -2.36 8.78
N ILE A 182 32.67 -2.31 7.45
CA ILE A 182 33.44 -3.33 6.72
C ILE A 182 34.93 -3.06 6.89
N GLU A 183 35.59 -3.76 7.82
CA GLU A 183 37.04 -3.62 8.02
C GLU A 183 37.88 -4.30 6.91
N SER A 184 37.39 -5.43 6.38
CA SER A 184 38.06 -6.17 5.31
C SER A 184 37.13 -7.12 4.56
N ILE A 185 37.51 -7.45 3.32
CA ILE A 185 36.85 -8.42 2.45
C ILE A 185 37.85 -9.54 2.17
N ILE A 186 37.50 -10.78 2.50
CA ILE A 186 38.35 -11.95 2.29
C ILE A 186 37.80 -12.79 1.14
N TYR A 187 38.61 -13.04 0.12
CA TYR A 187 38.31 -13.96 -0.96
C TYR A 187 39.05 -15.27 -0.75
N ARG A 188 38.30 -16.37 -0.64
CA ARG A 188 38.84 -17.72 -0.48
C ARG A 188 38.63 -18.54 -1.76
N TYR A 189 39.75 -18.99 -2.30
CA TYR A 189 39.83 -20.01 -3.34
C TYR A 189 40.30 -21.32 -2.69
N PRO A 190 40.12 -22.48 -3.33
CA PRO A 190 40.51 -23.77 -2.76
C PRO A 190 41.96 -23.85 -2.25
N GLU A 191 42.88 -23.09 -2.85
CA GLU A 191 44.31 -23.09 -2.50
C GLU A 191 44.89 -21.71 -2.12
N LYS A 192 44.08 -20.65 -2.17
CA LYS A 192 44.56 -19.27 -1.99
C LYS A 192 43.56 -18.42 -1.27
N GLU A 193 44.05 -17.54 -0.41
CA GLU A 193 43.26 -16.50 0.21
C GLU A 193 43.90 -15.15 -0.10
N PHE A 194 43.08 -14.16 -0.45
CA PHE A 194 43.51 -12.77 -0.45
C PHE A 194 42.49 -11.91 0.30
N GLN A 195 43.02 -10.96 1.06
CA GLN A 195 42.25 -10.03 1.87
C GLN A 195 42.45 -8.63 1.31
N ILE A 196 41.34 -7.94 1.10
CA ILE A 196 41.33 -6.50 0.86
C ILE A 196 40.96 -5.84 2.18
N LYS A 197 41.74 -4.88 2.67
CA LYS A 197 41.50 -4.19 3.95
C LYS A 197 41.49 -2.68 3.81
N ILE A 198 40.77 -2.01 4.71
CA ILE A 198 40.81 -0.55 4.82
C ILE A 198 42.07 -0.13 5.59
N LEU A 199 42.86 0.76 5.00
CA LEU A 199 43.95 1.47 5.68
C LEU A 199 43.41 2.64 6.51
N PRO A 200 44.18 3.15 7.50
CA PRO A 200 43.76 4.30 8.33
C PRO A 200 43.42 5.59 7.57
N ASN A 201 43.74 5.68 6.28
CA ASN A 201 43.41 6.78 5.39
C ASN A 201 42.17 6.51 4.51
N ASN A 202 41.35 5.52 4.86
CA ASN A 202 40.16 5.06 4.14
C ASN A 202 40.44 4.56 2.71
N GLN A 203 41.64 4.06 2.43
CA GLN A 203 41.96 3.39 1.15
C GLN A 203 41.89 1.87 1.29
N TRP A 204 41.31 1.21 0.30
CA TRP A 204 41.29 -0.26 0.19
C TRP A 204 42.58 -0.77 -0.45
N ILE A 205 43.24 -1.75 0.17
CA ILE A 205 44.42 -2.46 -0.39
C ILE A 205 44.26 -3.96 -0.33
#